data_AF-A0A1C7NRB0-F1
#
_entry.id   AF-A0A1C7NRB0-F1
#
_cell.length_a   1.000
_cell.length_b   1.000
_cell.length_c   1.000
_cell.angle_alpha   90.00
_cell.angle_beta   90.00
_cell.angle_gamma   90.00
#
_symmetry.space_group_name_H-M   'P 1'
#
loop_
_entity.id
_entity.type
_entity.pdbx_description
1 polymer ?
#
loop_
_entity_poly.entity_id
_entity_poly.type
_entity_poly.pdbx_seq_one_letter_code
_entity_poly.pdbx_strand_id
1 'polypeptide(L)'
;MVENNLNELVNTYQALRQIPGQVGGGEYDERVDSLDGEKYQVMKALGEQLGTADTPAANILSKLGKPDELVPTLDNGDASVQTMPGPMIPSEGAASQPPFYFVYNLRPKKDYLYFKIDPVKEVVISSGWHRSSE
;
A
#
# COMPACT_ATOMS: atom_id res chain seq x y z
N MET A 1 -17.69 -8.59 -16.59
CA MET A 1 -18.51 -7.75 -15.69
C MET A 1 -17.74 -7.28 -14.44
N VAL A 2 -16.42 -7.46 -14.34
CA VAL A 2 -15.63 -7.06 -13.15
C VAL A 2 -15.13 -5.61 -13.25
N GLU A 3 -14.86 -5.11 -14.46
CA GLU A 3 -14.32 -3.77 -14.70
C GLU A 3 -15.27 -2.63 -14.32
N ASN A 4 -16.59 -2.83 -14.45
CA ASN A 4 -17.57 -1.83 -14.04
C ASN A 4 -17.50 -1.56 -12.53
N ASN A 5 -17.31 -2.62 -11.73
CA ASN A 5 -17.24 -2.50 -10.28
C ASN A 5 -15.91 -1.87 -9.82
N LEU A 6 -14.79 -2.19 -10.49
CA LEU A 6 -13.49 -1.60 -10.18
C LEU A 6 -13.49 -0.07 -10.34
N ASN A 7 -14.05 0.45 -11.44
CA ASN A 7 -14.07 1.89 -11.66
C ASN A 7 -14.98 2.61 -10.65
N GLU A 8 -16.09 1.99 -10.24
CA GLU A 8 -16.93 2.52 -9.15
C GLU A 8 -16.15 2.58 -7.83
N LEU A 9 -15.47 1.50 -7.43
CA LEU A 9 -14.63 1.46 -6.23
C LEU A 9 -13.55 2.54 -6.26
N VAL A 10 -12.91 2.76 -7.40
CA VAL A 10 -11.89 3.81 -7.56
C VAL A 10 -12.48 5.20 -7.39
N ASN A 11 -13.62 5.49 -8.02
CA ASN A 11 -14.29 6.78 -7.87
C ASN A 11 -14.70 7.02 -6.41
N THR A 12 -15.27 6.01 -5.76
CA THR A 12 -15.63 6.08 -4.34
C THR A 12 -14.40 6.32 -3.48
N TYR A 13 -13.31 5.58 -3.69
CA TYR A 13 -12.06 5.76 -2.95
C TYR A 13 -11.50 7.18 -3.10
N GLN A 14 -11.49 7.72 -4.32
CA GLN A 14 -11.01 9.07 -4.58
C GLN A 14 -11.89 10.12 -3.90
N ALA A 15 -13.21 9.95 -3.91
CA ALA A 15 -14.12 10.83 -3.18
C ALA A 15 -13.87 10.77 -1.66
N LEU A 16 -13.66 9.58 -1.11
CA LEU A 16 -13.37 9.38 0.31
C LEU A 16 -12.00 9.97 0.70
N ARG A 17 -11.00 9.97 -0.18
CA ARG A 17 -9.71 10.67 0.07
C ARG A 17 -9.85 12.19 0.18
N GLN A 18 -10.91 12.79 -0.35
CA GLN A 18 -11.17 14.22 -0.19
C GLN A 18 -11.79 14.57 1.17
N ILE A 19 -12.30 13.57 1.90
CA ILE A 19 -12.86 13.79 3.24
C ILE A 19 -11.70 13.90 4.23
N PRO A 20 -11.59 15.01 4.97
CA PRO A 20 -10.52 15.20 5.95
C PRO A 20 -10.76 14.31 7.18
N GLY A 21 -10.19 13.10 7.16
CA GLY A 21 -10.07 12.22 8.33
C GLY A 21 -8.72 12.35 9.04
N GLN A 22 -8.38 11.40 9.90
CA GLN A 22 -7.11 11.38 10.65
C GLN A 22 -5.88 11.36 9.74
N VAL A 23 -5.96 10.72 8.57
CA VAL A 23 -4.87 10.71 7.58
C VAL A 23 -4.61 12.10 7.01
N GLY A 24 -5.65 12.90 6.82
CA GLY A 24 -5.56 14.27 6.30
C GLY A 24 -5.26 15.33 7.38
N GLY A 25 -5.04 14.91 8.63
CA GLY A 25 -4.90 15.81 9.78
C GLY A 25 -6.22 16.45 10.23
N GLY A 26 -7.36 15.92 9.79
CA GLY A 26 -8.69 16.32 10.21
C GLY A 26 -9.14 15.61 11.49
N GLU A 27 -10.38 15.88 11.89
CA GLU A 27 -11.05 15.12 12.95
C GLU A 27 -11.37 13.70 12.48
N TYR A 28 -11.59 12.79 13.43
CA TYR A 28 -11.99 11.42 13.12
C TYR A 28 -13.33 11.42 12.36
N ASP A 29 -13.35 10.81 11.18
CA ASP A 29 -14.58 10.58 10.42
C ASP A 29 -14.80 9.07 10.23
N GLU A 30 -15.95 8.60 10.69
CA GLU A 30 -16.29 7.17 10.70
C GLU A 30 -16.22 6.54 9.29
N ARG A 31 -16.46 7.31 8.23
CA ARG A 31 -16.42 6.77 6.85
C ARG A 31 -15.01 6.49 6.37
N VAL A 32 -14.01 7.23 6.85
CA VAL A 32 -12.62 7.17 6.36
C VAL A 32 -11.60 6.68 7.37
N ASP A 33 -11.93 6.68 8.66
CA ASP A 33 -11.04 6.25 9.73
C ASP A 33 -11.56 4.99 10.46
N SER A 34 -12.81 4.57 10.24
CA SER A 34 -13.35 3.33 10.84
C SER A 34 -12.97 2.08 10.06
N LEU A 35 -12.75 0.98 10.79
CA LEU A 35 -12.54 -0.36 10.24
C LEU A 35 -13.82 -0.98 9.65
N ASP A 36 -14.97 -0.40 9.92
CA ASP A 36 -16.24 -0.72 9.26
C ASP A 36 -16.68 0.41 8.30
N GLY A 37 -15.83 1.44 8.15
CA GLY A 37 -16.08 2.59 7.31
C GLY A 37 -16.02 2.26 5.82
N GLU A 38 -16.66 3.10 5.03
CA GLU A 38 -16.73 2.96 3.57
C GLU A 38 -15.33 2.89 2.94
N LYS A 39 -14.39 3.70 3.42
CA LYS A 39 -13.01 3.72 2.88
C LYS A 39 -12.30 2.40 3.11
N TYR A 40 -12.47 1.79 4.28
CA TYR A 40 -11.87 0.50 4.56
C TYR A 40 -12.42 -0.59 3.63
N GLN A 41 -13.75 -0.68 3.47
CA GLN A 41 -14.39 -1.66 2.59
C GLN A 41 -13.91 -1.49 1.14
N VAL A 42 -13.87 -0.25 0.67
CA VAL A 42 -13.41 0.08 -0.69
C VAL A 42 -11.93 -0.23 -0.86
N MET A 43 -11.06 0.17 0.08
CA MET A 43 -9.63 -0.15 0.03
C MET A 43 -9.41 -1.67 0.03
N LYS A 44 -10.19 -2.42 0.82
CA LYS A 44 -10.07 -3.88 0.86
C LYS A 44 -10.43 -4.49 -0.49
N ALA A 45 -11.55 -4.11 -1.08
CA ALA A 45 -11.97 -4.59 -2.39
C ALA A 45 -10.96 -4.20 -3.49
N LEU A 46 -10.44 -2.97 -3.46
CA LEU A 46 -9.38 -2.52 -4.39
C LEU A 46 -8.08 -3.31 -4.19
N GLY A 47 -7.71 -3.59 -2.95
CA GLY A 47 -6.56 -4.43 -2.61
C GLY A 47 -6.71 -5.85 -3.14
N GLU A 48 -7.87 -6.46 -3.00
CA GLU A 48 -8.14 -7.81 -3.54
C GLU A 48 -8.10 -7.84 -5.08
N GLN A 49 -8.55 -6.77 -5.75
CA GLN A 49 -8.59 -6.70 -7.22
C GLN A 49 -7.25 -6.29 -7.84
N LEU A 50 -6.53 -5.34 -7.25
CA LEU A 50 -5.27 -4.80 -7.78
C LEU A 50 -4.03 -5.46 -7.17
N GLY A 51 -4.21 -6.18 -6.07
CA GLY A 51 -3.17 -6.90 -5.35
C GLY A 51 -2.82 -8.26 -5.92
N THR A 52 -3.38 -8.61 -7.09
CA THR A 52 -3.03 -9.82 -7.83
C THR A 52 -1.60 -9.74 -8.38
N ALA A 53 -0.90 -10.86 -8.37
CA ALA A 53 0.42 -10.96 -8.98
C ALA A 53 0.36 -10.53 -10.46
N ASP A 54 1.45 -9.93 -10.95
CA ASP A 54 1.60 -9.39 -12.32
C ASP A 54 0.77 -8.12 -12.62
N THR A 55 0.03 -7.57 -11.66
CA THR A 55 -0.61 -6.25 -11.85
C THR A 55 0.47 -5.16 -11.94
N PRO A 56 0.47 -4.30 -12.97
CA PRO A 56 1.43 -3.20 -13.05
C PRO A 56 1.26 -2.21 -11.89
N ALA A 57 2.36 -1.82 -11.26
CA ALA A 57 2.38 -0.82 -10.20
C ALA A 57 1.80 0.52 -10.67
N ALA A 58 2.03 0.88 -11.93
CA ALA A 58 1.41 2.03 -12.58
C ALA A 58 -0.12 1.98 -12.59
N ASN A 59 -0.72 0.77 -12.64
CA ASN A 59 -2.17 0.61 -12.58
C ASN A 59 -2.68 0.91 -11.16
N ILE A 60 -1.96 0.47 -10.12
CA ILE A 60 -2.28 0.86 -8.73
C ILE A 60 -2.23 2.39 -8.60
N LEU A 61 -1.15 3.03 -9.06
CA LEU A 61 -1.00 4.49 -8.97
C LEU A 61 -2.08 5.24 -9.76
N SER A 62 -2.48 4.71 -10.92
CA SER A 62 -3.54 5.32 -11.75
C SER A 62 -4.93 5.18 -11.11
N LYS A 63 -5.15 4.13 -10.32
CA LYS A 63 -6.45 3.80 -9.72
C LYS A 63 -6.58 4.36 -8.29
N LEU A 64 -5.63 4.06 -7.41
CA LEU A 64 -5.62 4.57 -6.02
C LEU A 64 -4.96 5.95 -5.87
N GLY A 65 -4.27 6.44 -6.90
CA GLY A 65 -3.49 7.67 -6.80
C GLY A 65 -2.15 7.44 -6.09
N LYS A 66 -1.55 8.53 -5.62
CA LYS A 66 -0.26 8.47 -4.93
C LYS A 66 -0.39 7.72 -3.59
N PRO A 67 0.51 6.77 -3.27
CA PRO A 67 0.54 6.16 -1.95
C PRO A 67 0.85 7.21 -0.88
N ASP A 68 0.35 6.99 0.33
CA ASP A 68 0.66 7.85 1.47
C ASP A 68 2.14 7.71 1.84
N GLU A 69 2.67 6.48 1.78
CA GLU A 69 4.09 6.20 2.03
C GLU A 69 4.65 5.22 0.98
N LEU A 70 5.90 5.46 0.57
CA LEU A 70 6.66 4.55 -0.28
C LEU A 70 7.89 4.14 0.52
N VAL A 71 7.92 2.88 0.95
CA VAL A 71 8.94 2.36 1.85
C VAL A 71 9.60 1.12 1.26
N PRO A 72 10.91 0.91 1.43
CA PRO A 72 11.61 -0.29 0.95
C PRO A 72 11.31 -1.53 1.83
N THR A 73 10.80 -1.33 3.04
CA THR A 73 10.41 -2.38 3.98
C THR A 73 9.21 -1.91 4.78
N LEU A 74 8.31 -2.83 5.12
CA LEU A 74 7.25 -2.57 6.09
C LEU A 74 7.83 -2.83 7.46
N ASP A 75 7.89 -1.80 8.30
CA ASP A 75 8.39 -1.88 9.67
C ASP A 75 7.35 -2.64 10.53
N ASN A 76 7.29 -3.96 10.35
CA ASN A 76 6.49 -4.86 11.18
C ASN A 76 7.30 -5.21 12.45
N GLY A 77 7.86 -4.23 13.17
CA GLY A 77 8.53 -4.45 14.45
C GLY A 77 9.72 -5.42 14.45
N ASP A 78 10.09 -6.02 13.33
CA ASP A 78 11.33 -6.75 13.17
C ASP A 78 12.35 -5.76 12.66
N ALA A 79 12.94 -5.06 13.63
CA ALA A 79 14.24 -4.45 13.49
C ALA A 79 15.28 -5.55 13.19
N SER A 80 15.20 -6.19 12.03
CA SER A 80 16.27 -7.02 11.50
C SER A 80 17.22 -6.10 10.70
N VAL A 81 17.99 -5.35 11.48
CA VAL A 81 19.45 -5.17 11.38
C VAL A 81 20.04 -5.42 9.98
N GLN A 82 20.74 -4.43 9.40
CA GLN A 82 22.22 -4.37 9.35
C GLN A 82 22.68 -3.30 8.33
N THR A 83 23.09 -2.12 8.81
CA THR A 83 24.08 -1.31 8.07
C THR A 83 25.39 -1.37 8.85
N MET A 84 26.11 -2.50 8.71
CA MET A 84 27.55 -2.47 8.93
C MET A 84 28.21 -1.90 7.66
N PRO A 85 28.95 -0.78 7.74
CA PRO A 85 29.75 -0.30 6.62
C PRO A 85 31.02 -1.16 6.52
N GLY A 86 30.90 -2.34 5.91
CA GLY A 86 32.04 -3.15 5.50
C GLY A 86 32.32 -2.95 4.01
N PRO A 87 33.58 -2.86 3.56
CA PRO A 87 33.89 -2.85 2.13
C PRO A 87 33.65 -4.25 1.57
N MET A 88 32.56 -4.45 0.86
CA MET A 88 32.24 -5.71 0.19
C MET A 88 32.85 -5.73 -1.22
N ILE A 89 33.71 -6.71 -1.46
CA ILE A 89 34.18 -7.16 -2.77
C ILE A 89 32.94 -7.54 -3.61
N PRO A 90 32.81 -7.11 -4.88
CA PRO A 90 31.64 -7.43 -5.69
C PRO A 90 31.64 -8.92 -6.00
N SER A 91 30.75 -9.66 -5.34
CA SER A 91 30.44 -11.04 -5.72
C SER A 91 29.37 -10.95 -6.80
N GLU A 92 29.70 -11.43 -8.01
CA GLU A 92 28.79 -11.66 -9.12
C GLU A 92 27.63 -12.57 -8.68
N GLY A 93 26.56 -11.95 -8.21
CA GLY A 93 25.25 -12.56 -7.96
C GLY A 93 24.25 -11.45 -8.22
N ALA A 94 23.34 -11.66 -9.18
CA ALA A 94 22.40 -10.67 -9.70
C ALA A 94 21.91 -9.73 -8.58
N ALA A 95 22.25 -8.45 -8.70
CA ALA A 95 21.76 -7.39 -7.83
C ALA A 95 20.23 -7.30 -7.98
N SER A 96 19.52 -8.19 -7.29
CA SER A 96 18.07 -8.12 -7.15
C SER A 96 17.81 -6.89 -6.31
N GLN A 97 17.38 -5.82 -6.98
CA GLN A 97 16.96 -4.60 -6.30
C GLN A 97 15.90 -4.98 -5.25
N PRO A 98 16.00 -4.47 -4.01
CA PRO A 98 15.04 -4.81 -2.98
C PRO A 98 13.65 -4.32 -3.37
N PRO A 99 12.58 -5.10 -3.11
CA PRO A 99 11.22 -4.69 -3.41
C PRO A 99 10.84 -3.44 -2.60
N PHE A 100 9.97 -2.62 -3.16
CA PHE A 100 9.38 -1.48 -2.46
C PHE A 100 7.90 -1.71 -2.22
N TYR A 101 7.34 -0.96 -1.28
CA TYR A 101 5.96 -1.11 -0.83
C TYR A 101 5.22 0.21 -1.02
N PHE A 102 4.06 0.13 -1.66
CA PHE A 102 3.08 1.22 -1.67
C PHE A 102 2.17 1.05 -0.48
N VAL A 103 2.16 2.04 0.41
CA VAL A 103 1.35 2.06 1.62
C VAL A 103 0.24 3.09 1.47
N TYR A 104 -1.00 2.64 1.67
CA TYR A 104 -2.19 3.46 1.70
C TYR A 104 -2.79 3.41 3.11
N ASN A 105 -2.77 4.54 3.80
CA ASN A 105 -3.18 4.63 5.20
C ASN A 105 -4.71 4.73 5.30
N LEU A 106 -5.32 3.83 6.08
CA LEU A 106 -6.67 4.04 6.60
C LEU A 106 -6.57 4.94 7.83
N ARG A 107 -5.76 4.52 8.81
CA ARG A 107 -5.39 5.31 9.99
C ARG A 107 -3.87 5.43 10.03
N PRO A 108 -3.31 6.64 10.17
CA PRO A 108 -1.87 6.83 10.12
C PRO A 108 -1.17 5.99 11.19
N LYS A 109 -0.18 5.18 10.77
CA LYS A 109 0.62 4.29 11.63
C LYS A 109 -0.15 3.19 12.38
N LYS A 110 -1.44 2.97 12.09
CA LYS A 110 -2.24 1.92 12.73
C LYS A 110 -2.74 0.88 11.73
N ASP A 111 -3.48 1.34 10.73
CA ASP A 111 -4.13 0.45 9.75
C ASP A 111 -3.86 0.96 8.36
N TYR A 112 -3.27 0.09 7.54
CA TYR A 112 -2.91 0.43 6.18
C TYR A 112 -2.94 -0.77 5.27
N LEU A 113 -3.27 -0.50 4.01
CA LEU A 113 -3.15 -1.44 2.91
C LEU A 113 -1.77 -1.27 2.27
N TYR A 114 -1.07 -2.37 2.05
CA TYR A 114 0.22 -2.33 1.37
C TYR A 114 0.23 -3.20 0.10
N PHE A 115 1.00 -2.75 -0.89
CA PHE A 115 1.32 -3.52 -2.10
C PHE A 115 2.82 -3.65 -2.20
N LYS A 116 3.30 -4.90 -2.23
CA LYS A 116 4.71 -5.23 -2.47
C LYS A 116 4.95 -5.24 -3.98
N ILE A 117 5.87 -4.40 -4.43
CA ILE A 117 6.17 -4.19 -5.85
C ILE A 117 7.56 -4.73 -6.17
N ASP A 118 7.67 -5.43 -7.30
CA ASP A 118 8.92 -5.83 -7.90
C ASP A 118 9.57 -4.61 -8.59
N PRO A 119 10.80 -4.23 -8.23
CA PRO A 119 11.44 -3.03 -8.76
C PRO A 119 12.00 -3.21 -10.16
N VAL A 120 12.17 -4.46 -10.62
CA VAL A 120 12.71 -4.77 -11.95
C VAL A 120 11.59 -4.83 -12.97
N LYS A 121 10.47 -5.48 -12.60
CA LYS A 121 9.31 -5.65 -13.48
C LYS A 121 8.23 -4.59 -13.28
N GLU A 122 8.30 -3.81 -12.20
CA GLU A 122 7.29 -2.82 -11.80
C GLU A 122 5.89 -3.44 -11.68
N VAL A 123 5.82 -4.68 -11.19
CA VAL A 123 4.55 -5.40 -10.98
C VAL A 123 4.34 -5.73 -9.51
N VAL A 124 3.09 -5.90 -9.13
CA VAL A 124 2.70 -6.40 -7.80
C VAL A 124 3.18 -7.83 -7.65
N ILE A 125 3.91 -8.06 -6.57
CA ILE A 125 4.28 -9.40 -6.08
C ILE A 125 3.14 -9.91 -5.19
N SER A 126 2.72 -9.08 -4.23
CA SER A 126 1.66 -9.39 -3.30
C SER A 126 1.04 -8.12 -2.72
N SER A 127 -0.15 -8.25 -2.13
CA SER A 127 -0.76 -7.20 -1.32
C SER A 127 -1.17 -7.77 0.03
N GLY A 128 -1.39 -6.89 1.01
CA GLY A 128 -1.88 -7.29 2.30
C GLY A 128 -2.35 -6.11 3.14
N TRP A 129 -3.01 -6.44 4.24
CA TRP A 129 -3.43 -5.48 5.24
C TRP A 129 -2.52 -5.59 6.45
N HIS A 130 -2.01 -4.44 6.89
CA HIS A 130 -1.45 -4.32 8.22
C HIS A 130 -2.50 -3.71 9.14
N ARG A 131 -2.67 -4.34 10.30
CA ARG A 131 -3.48 -3.83 11.40
C ARG A 131 -2.66 -3.95 12.66
N SER A 132 -2.31 -2.82 13.24
CA SER A 132 -1.77 -2.80 14.59
C SER A 132 -2.91 -3.20 15.53
N SER A 133 -2.80 -4.38 16.13
CA SER A 133 -3.66 -4.76 17.26
C SER A 133 -3.23 -3.88 18.44
N GLU A 134 -4.19 -3.18 19.03
CA GLU A 134 -4.04 -2.17 20.10
C GLU A 134 -2.95 -2.44 21.15
#